data_AF-A0A9D7SLF6-F1
#
_entry.id   AF-A0A9D7SLF6-F1
#
_cell.length_a   1.000
_cell.length_b   1.000
_cell.length_c   1.000
_cell.angle_alpha   90.00
_cell.angle_beta   90.00
_cell.angle_gamma   90.00
#
_symmetry.space_group_name_H-M   'P 1'
#
loop_
_entity.id
_entity.type
_entity.pdbx_description
1 polymer ?
#
loop_
_entity_poly.entity_id
_entity_poly.type
_entity_poly.pdbx_seq_one_letter_code
_entity_poly.pdbx_strand_id
1 'polypeptide(L)'
;MNQWEVFVNDVKELAEDTDLELTIRTLNPGLHKFTYKRVKCQVSTNLKKHVDQLQVRLGRGQLSNNRFSIQVLDEVRRMPAKYL
;
A
#
# COMPACT_ATOMS: atom_id res chain seq x y z
N MET A 1 4.80 11.69 -7.78
CA MET A 1 5.07 10.61 -6.81
C MET A 1 3.92 10.57 -5.83
N ASN A 2 3.17 9.47 -5.84
CA ASN A 2 2.11 9.28 -4.87
C ASN A 2 2.69 8.79 -3.55
N GLN A 3 2.02 9.17 -2.47
CA GLN A 3 2.28 8.68 -1.13
C GLN A 3 1.13 7.77 -0.71
N TRP A 4 1.48 6.56 -0.30
CA TRP A 4 0.54 5.54 0.13
C TRP A 4 0.80 5.18 1.60
N GLU A 5 -0.24 4.69 2.26
CA GLU A 5 -0.17 4.10 3.59
C GLU A 5 -0.78 2.70 3.58
N VAL A 6 -0.14 1.76 4.26
CA VAL A 6 -0.70 0.42 4.52
C VAL A 6 -0.75 0.16 6.02
N PHE A 7 -1.73 -0.63 6.43
CA PHE A 7 -1.88 -1.12 7.80
C PHE A 7 -1.62 -2.63 7.80
N VAL A 8 -0.60 -3.06 8.54
CA VAL A 8 -0.21 -4.47 8.72
C VAL A 8 0.03 -4.75 10.19
N ASN A 9 0.05 -6.01 10.62
CA ASN A 9 0.39 -6.32 12.02
C ASN A 9 1.90 -6.41 12.21
N ASP A 10 2.59 -7.01 11.24
CA ASP A 10 4.06 -7.11 11.20
C ASP A 10 4.59 -6.61 9.85
N VAL A 11 5.74 -5.93 9.87
CA VAL A 11 6.46 -5.50 8.65
C VAL A 11 6.87 -6.71 7.79
N LYS A 12 7.06 -7.87 8.40
CA LYS A 12 7.38 -9.12 7.68
C LYS A 12 6.30 -9.55 6.68
N GLU A 13 5.07 -9.04 6.81
CA GLU A 13 4.00 -9.26 5.83
C GLU A 13 4.29 -8.58 4.48
N LEU A 14 5.20 -7.60 4.45
CA LEU A 14 5.64 -6.89 3.25
C LEU A 14 6.87 -7.58 2.63
N ALA A 15 6.66 -8.78 2.11
CA ALA A 15 7.70 -9.52 1.40
C ALA A 15 8.10 -8.79 0.11
N GLU A 16 9.39 -8.46 -0.01
CA GLU A 16 9.92 -7.84 -1.22
C GLU A 16 9.88 -8.79 -2.42
N ASP A 17 9.85 -8.22 -3.63
CA ASP A 17 9.96 -8.97 -4.90
C ASP A 17 8.87 -10.02 -5.14
N THR A 18 7.75 -9.90 -4.43
CA THR A 18 6.57 -10.75 -4.62
C THR A 18 5.34 -9.91 -4.91
N ASP A 19 4.41 -10.50 -5.65
CA ASP A 19 3.10 -9.89 -5.90
C ASP A 19 2.25 -10.02 -4.63
N LEU A 20 1.98 -8.89 -4.00
CA LEU A 20 1.20 -8.79 -2.77
C LEU A 20 -0.15 -8.15 -3.04
N GLU A 21 -1.18 -8.65 -2.38
CA GLU A 21 -2.48 -7.97 -2.34
C GLU A 21 -2.61 -7.16 -1.05
N LEU A 22 -2.49 -5.83 -1.16
CA LEU A 22 -2.52 -4.91 -0.03
C LEU A 22 -3.73 -3.99 -0.08
N THR A 23 -4.24 -3.62 1.09
CA THR A 23 -5.21 -2.53 1.22
C THR A 23 -4.46 -1.26 1.56
N ILE A 24 -4.30 -0.39 0.56
CA ILE A 24 -3.54 0.86 0.69
C ILE A 24 -4.47 2.06 0.71
N ARG A 25 -3.98 3.15 1.29
CA ARG A 25 -4.67 4.41 1.44
C ARG A 25 -3.83 5.52 0.85
N THR A 26 -4.44 6.46 0.13
CA THR A 26 -3.72 7.65 -0.34
C THR A 26 -3.35 8.55 0.83
N LEU A 27 -2.16 9.15 0.78
CA LEU A 27 -1.66 10.19 1.68
C LEU A 27 -1.30 11.48 0.92
N ASN A 28 -1.67 11.58 -0.36
CA ASN A 28 -1.34 12.77 -1.14
C ASN A 28 -1.96 14.03 -0.49
N PRO A 29 -1.21 15.14 -0.42
CA PRO A 29 -1.70 16.38 0.17
C PRO A 29 -2.93 16.90 -0.60
N GLY A 30 -3.91 17.45 0.14
CA GLY A 30 -5.17 17.95 -0.43
C GLY A 30 -6.30 16.93 -0.50
N LEU A 31 -6.06 15.65 -0.22
CA LEU A 31 -7.11 14.64 -0.10
C LEU A 31 -7.58 14.51 1.36
N HIS A 32 -8.74 15.10 1.66
CA HIS A 32 -9.34 15.06 3.01
C HIS A 32 -10.03 13.74 3.34
N LYS A 33 -10.48 12.98 2.33
CA LYS A 33 -11.03 11.64 2.49
C LYS A 33 -10.00 10.61 2.06
N PHE A 34 -9.34 10.02 3.04
CA PHE A 34 -8.42 8.93 2.80
C PHE A 34 -9.18 7.67 2.38
N THR A 35 -9.31 7.47 1.07
CA THR A 35 -9.98 6.31 0.47
C THR A 35 -9.04 5.12 0.47
N TYR A 36 -9.50 4.02 1.05
CA TYR A 36 -8.82 2.74 0.94
C TYR A 36 -9.14 2.11 -0.40
N LYS A 37 -8.12 1.55 -1.03
CA LYS A 37 -8.25 0.70 -2.21
C LYS A 37 -7.45 -0.57 -1.99
N ARG A 38 -7.91 -1.65 -2.59
CA ARG A 38 -7.21 -2.93 -2.54
C ARG A 38 -6.50 -3.12 -3.87
N VAL A 39 -5.21 -3.42 -3.81
CA VAL A 39 -4.36 -3.45 -5.00
C VAL A 39 -3.48 -4.68 -4.98
N LYS A 40 -3.18 -5.20 -6.16
CA LYS A 40 -2.01 -6.03 -6.39
C LYS A 40 -0.82 -5.10 -6.57
N CYS A 41 0.24 -5.32 -5.82
CA CYS A 41 1.40 -4.46 -5.83
C CYS A 41 2.67 -5.22 -5.48
N GLN A 42 3.79 -4.62 -5.86
CA GLN A 42 5.12 -5.03 -5.41
C GLN A 42 5.67 -3.94 -4.50
N VAL A 43 6.42 -4.34 -3.48
CA VAL A 43 7.06 -3.45 -2.52
C VAL A 43 8.55 -3.75 -2.45
N SER A 44 9.35 -2.74 -2.12
CA SER A 44 10.77 -2.92 -1.85
C SER A 44 11.26 -1.93 -0.81
N THR A 45 12.23 -2.34 0.01
CA THR A 45 12.92 -1.42 0.93
C THR A 45 13.80 -0.42 0.20
N ASN A 46 14.20 -0.72 -1.05
CA ASN A 46 14.92 0.24 -1.89
C ASN A 46 13.95 1.32 -2.39
N LEU A 47 14.05 2.51 -1.81
CA LEU A 47 13.19 3.66 -2.13
C LEU A 47 13.32 4.18 -3.56
N LYS A 48 14.36 3.78 -4.30
CA LYS A 48 14.58 4.19 -5.70
C LYS A 48 14.06 3.16 -6.71
N LYS A 49 13.63 1.98 -6.25
CA LYS A 49 13.18 0.90 -7.13
C LYS A 49 11.86 1.20 -7.81
N HIS A 50 10.91 1.78 -7.08
CA HIS A 50 9.63 2.21 -7.61
C HIS A 50 9.43 3.72 -7.41
N VAL A 51 8.60 4.32 -8.26
CA VAL A 51 8.36 5.78 -8.29
C VAL A 51 7.53 6.24 -7.09
N ASP A 52 6.62 5.41 -6.59
CA ASP A 52 5.72 5.74 -5.48
C ASP A 52 6.26 5.26 -4.13
N GLN A 53 5.84 5.94 -3.05
CA GLN A 53 6.27 5.64 -1.69
C GLN A 53 5.16 5.04 -0.84
N LEU A 54 5.54 4.13 0.06
CA LEU A 54 4.66 3.43 0.98
C LEU A 54 5.13 3.62 2.42
N GLN A 55 4.21 4.15 3.23
CA GLN A 55 4.33 4.25 4.67
C GLN A 55 3.61 3.06 5.33
N VAL A 56 4.21 2.52 6.39
CA VAL A 56 3.66 1.35 7.09
C VAL A 56 3.18 1.77 8.47
N ARG A 57 1.92 1.48 8.77
CA ARG A 57 1.37 1.51 10.13
C ARG A 57 1.17 0.11 10.65
N LEU A 58 1.64 -0.10 11.88
CA LEU A 58 1.47 -1.36 12.60
C LEU A 58 0.10 -1.39 13.29
N GLY A 59 -0.37 -2.57 13.72
CA GLY A 59 -1.74 -2.81 14.19
C GLY A 59 -2.29 -1.84 15.25
N ARG A 60 -1.45 -1.19 16.06
CA ARG A 60 -1.85 -0.14 17.03
C ARG A 60 -1.88 1.27 16.44
N GLY A 61 -1.82 1.41 15.12
CA GLY A 61 -1.68 2.68 14.41
C GLY A 61 -0.30 3.32 14.50
N GLN A 62 0.68 2.64 15.13
CA GLN A 62 2.06 3.14 15.24
C GLN A 62 2.70 3.23 13.86
N LEU A 63 3.27 4.39 13.53
CA LEU A 63 4.03 4.55 12.30
C LEU A 63 5.36 3.80 12.43
N SER A 64 5.63 2.90 11.48
CA SER A 64 6.92 2.23 11.39
C SER A 64 7.97 3.19 10.81
N ASN A 65 9.21 3.06 11.29
CA ASN A 65 10.35 3.78 10.71
C ASN A 65 10.72 3.23 9.32
N ASN A 66 10.31 2.00 8.99
CA ASN A 66 10.60 1.39 7.70
C ASN A 66 9.72 2.03 6.62
N ARG A 67 10.38 2.53 5.58
CA ARG A 67 9.76 3.07 4.36
C ARG A 67 10.00 2.08 3.23
N PHE A 68 9.01 1.97 2.35
CA PHE A 68 9.09 1.13 1.17
C PHE A 68 8.80 1.98 -0.06
N SER A 69 9.37 1.59 -1.21
CA SER A 69 8.81 1.97 -2.49
C SER A 69 7.74 0.95 -2.88
N ILE A 70 6.73 1.39 -3.61
CA ILE A 70 5.61 0.55 -4.05
C ILE A 70 5.35 0.76 -5.54
N GLN A 71 5.02 -0.34 -6.21
CA GLN A 71 4.45 -0.32 -7.56
C GLN A 71 3.09 -0.98 -7.53
N VAL A 72 2.05 -0.20 -7.82
CA VAL A 72 0.70 -0.71 -7.98
C VAL A 72 0.59 -1.35 -9.37
N LEU A 73 0.29 -2.65 -9.42
CA LEU A 73 0.14 -3.42 -10.64
C LEU A 73 -1.31 -3.40 -11.14
N ASP A 74 -2.26 -3.61 -10.22
CA ASP A 74 -3.70 -3.67 -10.54
C ASP A 74 -4.56 -3.34 -9.33
N GLU A 75 -5.81 -2.93 -9.55
CA GLU A 75 -6.80 -2.69 -8.50
C GLU A 75 -7.74 -3.88 -8.34
N VAL A 76 -7.80 -4.46 -7.14
CA VAL A 76 -8.64 -5.62 -6.84
C VAL A 76 -10.04 -5.15 -6.50
N ARG A 77 -10.96 -5.32 -7.45
CA ARG A 77 -12.40 -5.08 -7.24
C ARG A 77 -13.03 -6.27 -6.54
N ARG A 78 -13.60 -6.04 -5.35
CA ARG A 78 -14.23 -7.09 -4.54
C ARG A 78 -15.73 -7.32 -4.86
N MET A 79 -16.35 -6.48 -5.69
CA MET A 79 -17.75 -6.70 -6.08
C MET A 79 -17.85 -7.91 -6.99
N PRO A 80 -18.69 -8.92 -6.64
CA PRO A 80 -18.96 -10.03 -7.53
C PRO A 80 -19.51 -9.52 -8.86
N ALA A 81 -19.13 -10.15 -9.98
CA ALA A 81 -19.58 -9.79 -11.32
C ALA A 81 -21.11 -9.67 -11.46
N LYS A 82 -21.86 -10.39 -10.62
CA LYS A 82 -23.34 -10.37 -10.58
C LYS A 82 -23.93 -9.03 -10.10
N TYR A 83 -23.16 -8.20 -9.42
CA TYR A 83 -23.60 -6.90 -8.86
C TYR A 83 -22.92 -5.70 -9.52
N LEU A 84 -22.24 -5.93 -10.65
CA LEU A 84 -21.73 -4.91 -11.57
C LEU A 84 -22.78 -4.61 -12.64
#